data_AF-A0A919XMS8-F1
#
_entry.id   AF-A0A919XMS8-F1
#
_cell.length_a   1.000
_cell.length_b   1.000
_cell.length_c   1.000
_cell.angle_alpha   90.00
_cell.angle_beta   90.00
_cell.angle_gamma   90.00
#
_symmetry.space_group_name_H-M   'P 1'
#
loop_
_entity.id
_entity.type
_entity.pdbx_description
1 polymer ?
#
loop_
_entity_poly.entity_id
_entity_poly.type
_entity_poly.pdbx_seq_one_letter_code
_entity_poly.pdbx_strand_id
1 'polypeptide(L)'
;MMSRNRKGSRVFFDNEGKIQLFWRILLGWLAFAAGLGLAVAAATAAGSYGFPTLALQLILAVVTTGVSVPLIYVLRRYADRRPWSGLGLSSPPKGLPYFLLGMGLLALLTTASLLIGSALGWLHVVAFHLPVTTLFLILINSAIAFFYEAFPEEIAFRGYLYRNLNTRLPRWLALIIQVVLFVLAPVALTAFMVLAGIATWDQITVDYMINLVAFGTMLQLCRILSGNLWMNIGFHLAWLEMVRYVVVPSPSAIVEVEYISPLAGYLVNIGTVVLGVIVLFVWSLRKKVGWNRIEPDHRSEFQHLTSFRSIGW
;
A
#
# COMPACT_ATOMS: atom_id res chain seq x y z
N MET A 1 18.66 46.93 -1.50
CA MET A 1 19.62 45.87 -1.90
C MET A 1 19.22 44.57 -1.22
N MET A 2 18.43 43.70 -1.87
CA MET A 2 18.26 42.27 -1.51
C MET A 2 17.43 41.56 -2.60
N SER A 3 17.85 41.67 -3.86
CA SER A 3 17.27 40.91 -4.99
C SER A 3 18.00 39.57 -5.20
N ARG A 4 18.25 38.83 -4.11
CA ARG A 4 19.12 37.65 -4.13
C ARG A 4 18.50 36.48 -3.36
N ASN A 5 17.32 35.99 -3.82
CA ASN A 5 16.92 34.58 -3.58
C ASN A 5 15.66 34.07 -4.34
N ARG A 6 15.08 34.82 -5.29
CA ARG A 6 13.84 34.41 -5.98
C ARG A 6 13.97 33.17 -6.88
N LYS A 7 15.18 32.80 -7.33
CA LYS A 7 15.39 31.58 -8.15
C LYS A 7 15.39 30.30 -7.31
N GLY A 8 16.04 30.30 -6.14
CA GLY A 8 16.08 29.13 -5.25
C GLY A 8 14.73 28.79 -4.62
N SER A 9 13.94 29.80 -4.24
CA SER A 9 12.61 29.55 -3.67
C SER A 9 11.63 28.96 -4.68
N ARG A 10 11.78 29.26 -5.98
CA ARG A 10 11.00 28.68 -7.09
C ARG A 10 11.42 27.28 -7.47
N VAL A 11 12.47 26.70 -6.88
CA VAL A 11 12.79 25.27 -7.06
C VAL A 11 11.97 24.43 -6.08
N PHE A 12 11.84 24.90 -4.84
CA PHE A 12 11.19 24.15 -3.77
C PHE A 12 9.71 24.50 -3.60
N PHE A 13 9.35 25.75 -3.82
CA PHE A 13 8.00 26.26 -3.62
C PHE A 13 7.35 26.67 -4.95
N ASP A 14 6.03 26.47 -5.03
CA ASP A 14 5.20 27.01 -6.09
C ASP A 14 4.89 28.50 -5.86
N ASN A 15 4.17 29.11 -6.81
CA ASN A 15 3.79 30.52 -6.73
C ASN A 15 2.86 30.84 -5.53
N GLU A 16 2.31 29.82 -4.85
CA GLU A 16 1.48 29.95 -3.65
C GLU A 16 2.29 29.69 -2.35
N GLY A 17 3.61 29.50 -2.45
CA GLY A 17 4.46 29.22 -1.30
C GLY A 17 4.25 27.82 -0.71
N LYS A 18 3.72 26.87 -1.49
CA LYS A 18 3.61 25.44 -1.11
C LYS A 18 4.70 24.64 -1.79
N ILE A 19 5.08 23.50 -1.22
CA ILE A 19 6.09 22.62 -1.84
C ILE A 19 5.63 22.20 -3.25
N GLN A 20 6.54 22.20 -4.23
CA GLN A 20 6.22 21.72 -5.58
C GLN A 20 5.94 20.22 -5.62
N LEU A 21 5.15 19.79 -6.62
CA LEU A 21 4.74 18.40 -6.74
C LEU A 21 5.91 17.43 -6.66
N PHE A 22 6.99 17.66 -7.42
CA PHE A 22 8.17 16.81 -7.40
C PHE A 22 8.71 16.57 -5.99
N TRP A 23 8.90 17.65 -5.22
CA TRP A 23 9.41 17.56 -3.85
C TRP A 23 8.42 16.90 -2.89
N ARG A 24 7.11 17.09 -3.06
CA ARG A 24 6.12 16.35 -2.26
C ARG A 24 6.25 14.87 -2.49
N ILE A 25 6.31 14.46 -3.75
CA ILE A 25 6.44 13.05 -4.12
C ILE A 25 7.75 12.47 -3.59
N LEU A 26 8.87 13.17 -3.80
CA LEU A 26 10.18 12.73 -3.31
C LEU A 26 10.22 12.62 -1.79
N LEU A 27 9.78 13.65 -1.06
CA LEU A 27 9.79 13.66 0.41
C LEU A 27 8.83 12.62 1.00
N GLY A 28 7.65 12.43 0.41
CA GLY A 28 6.71 11.40 0.85
C GLY A 28 7.26 9.99 0.62
N TRP A 29 7.91 9.76 -0.52
CA TRP A 29 8.54 8.48 -0.82
C TRP A 29 9.74 8.22 0.12
N LEU A 30 10.59 9.23 0.34
CA LEU A 30 11.71 9.15 1.28
C LEU A 30 11.24 8.95 2.73
N ALA A 31 10.11 9.54 3.14
CA ALA A 31 9.55 9.34 4.47
C ALA A 31 9.21 7.86 4.73
N PHE A 32 8.64 7.18 3.74
CA PHE A 32 8.40 5.73 3.83
C PHE A 32 9.70 4.93 3.78
N ALA A 33 10.57 5.19 2.79
CA ALA A 33 11.83 4.47 2.62
C ALA A 33 12.75 4.61 3.83
N ALA A 34 12.82 5.79 4.45
CA ALA A 34 13.57 6.02 5.68
C ALA A 34 12.95 5.28 6.87
N GLY A 35 11.62 5.28 7.00
CA GLY A 35 10.94 4.52 8.06
C GLY A 35 11.22 3.03 7.97
N LEU A 36 11.10 2.47 6.76
CA LEU A 36 11.38 1.06 6.51
C LEU A 36 12.87 0.72 6.68
N GLY A 37 13.78 1.57 6.15
CA GLY A 37 15.22 1.37 6.29
C GLY A 37 15.70 1.43 7.73
N LEU A 38 15.21 2.39 8.52
CA LEU A 38 15.49 2.46 9.96
C LEU A 38 14.95 1.24 10.70
N ALA A 39 13.75 0.77 10.33
CA ALA A 39 13.15 -0.41 10.94
C ALA A 39 14.00 -1.66 10.71
N VAL A 40 14.48 -1.88 9.48
CA VAL A 40 15.37 -3.00 9.17
C VAL A 40 16.70 -2.84 9.89
N ALA A 41 17.34 -1.66 9.84
CA ALA A 41 18.60 -1.44 10.55
C ALA A 41 18.47 -1.73 12.06
N ALA A 42 17.39 -1.28 12.70
CA ALA A 42 17.10 -1.55 14.11
C ALA A 42 16.87 -3.05 14.37
N ALA A 43 16.11 -3.73 13.52
CA ALA A 43 15.87 -5.16 13.65
C ALA A 43 17.14 -5.99 13.44
N THR A 44 17.98 -5.65 12.46
CA THR A 44 19.29 -6.29 12.23
C THR A 44 20.21 -6.09 13.43
N ALA A 45 20.28 -4.87 13.98
CA ALA A 45 21.07 -4.60 15.17
C ALA A 45 20.55 -5.43 16.37
N ALA A 46 19.24 -5.41 16.65
CA ALA A 46 18.64 -6.22 17.70
C ALA A 46 18.89 -7.73 17.51
N GLY A 47 18.84 -8.22 16.27
CA GLY A 47 19.16 -9.60 15.92
C GLY A 47 20.58 -9.99 16.32
N SER A 48 21.56 -9.08 16.16
CA SER A 48 22.95 -9.33 16.59
C SER A 48 23.10 -9.49 18.11
N TYR A 49 22.14 -8.98 18.90
CA TYR A 49 22.06 -9.18 20.35
C TYR A 49 21.22 -10.42 20.76
N GLY A 50 20.80 -11.25 19.80
CA GLY A 50 20.07 -12.49 20.08
C GLY A 50 18.58 -12.31 20.41
N PHE A 51 17.97 -11.20 19.99
CA PHE A 51 16.53 -10.98 20.18
C PHE A 51 15.71 -12.03 19.43
N PRO A 52 14.60 -12.52 20.02
CA PRO A 52 13.75 -13.52 19.37
C PRO A 52 13.02 -12.92 18.16
N THR A 53 12.64 -13.77 17.19
CA THR A 53 11.99 -13.36 15.93
C THR A 53 10.77 -12.46 16.13
N LEU A 54 9.93 -12.77 17.12
CA LEU A 54 8.76 -11.96 17.43
C LEU A 54 9.14 -10.53 17.84
N ALA A 55 10.21 -10.36 18.62
CA ALA A 55 10.70 -9.04 18.98
C ALA A 55 11.23 -8.26 17.77
N LEU A 56 11.92 -8.95 16.84
CA LEU A 56 12.39 -8.33 15.59
C LEU A 56 11.21 -7.85 14.73
N GLN A 57 10.16 -8.67 14.61
CA GLN A 57 8.93 -8.31 13.89
C GLN A 57 8.20 -7.13 14.54
N LEU A 58 8.16 -7.07 15.87
CA LEU A 58 7.59 -5.93 16.59
C LEU A 58 8.42 -4.66 16.38
N ILE A 59 9.75 -4.75 16.37
CA ILE A 59 10.63 -3.61 16.02
C ILE A 59 10.32 -3.12 14.60
N LEU A 60 10.22 -4.04 13.63
CA LEU A 60 9.87 -3.69 12.26
C LEU A 60 8.54 -2.93 12.18
N ALA A 61 7.51 -3.45 12.84
CA ALA A 61 6.18 -2.85 12.87
C ALA A 61 6.17 -1.46 13.53
N VAL A 62 6.74 -1.35 14.74
CA VAL A 62 6.74 -0.13 15.54
C VAL A 62 7.55 0.96 14.86
N VAL A 63 8.74 0.65 14.35
CA VAL A 63 9.62 1.64 13.74
C VAL A 63 9.08 2.09 12.38
N THR A 64 8.59 1.15 11.54
CA THR A 64 8.08 1.51 10.21
C THR A 64 6.88 2.45 10.32
N THR A 65 5.84 2.08 11.08
CA THR A 65 4.70 2.98 11.29
C THR A 65 5.09 4.23 12.09
N GLY A 66 5.86 4.07 13.17
CA GLY A 66 6.24 5.15 14.07
C GLY A 66 7.09 6.24 13.43
N VAL A 67 7.78 5.94 12.33
CA VAL A 67 8.53 6.92 11.55
C VAL A 67 7.74 7.38 10.33
N SER A 68 7.29 6.47 9.47
CA SER A 68 6.72 6.83 8.17
C SER A 68 5.40 7.61 8.31
N VAL A 69 4.49 7.16 9.18
CA VAL A 69 3.15 7.78 9.29
C VAL A 69 3.24 9.19 9.90
N PRO A 70 3.98 9.45 10.99
CA PRO A 70 4.18 10.80 11.49
C PRO A 70 4.87 11.73 10.50
N LEU A 71 5.88 11.26 9.75
CA LEU A 71 6.51 12.08 8.71
C LEU A 71 5.52 12.45 7.59
N ILE A 72 4.72 11.49 7.12
CA ILE A 72 3.66 11.76 6.15
C ILE A 72 2.61 12.73 6.72
N TYR A 73 2.25 12.59 8.00
CA TYR A 73 1.36 13.53 8.68
C TYR A 73 1.94 14.95 8.71
N VAL A 74 3.23 15.09 9.05
CA VAL A 74 3.90 16.39 9.08
C VAL A 74 3.96 17.03 7.70
N LEU A 75 4.36 16.26 6.68
CA LEU A 75 4.38 16.70 5.29
C LEU A 75 3.00 17.14 4.84
N ARG A 76 1.96 16.34 5.10
CA ARG A 76 0.59 16.64 4.71
C ARG A 76 0.03 17.87 5.42
N ARG A 77 0.20 17.95 6.74
CA ARG A 77 -0.45 18.96 7.58
C ARG A 77 0.25 20.31 7.50
N TYR A 78 1.58 20.32 7.54
CA TYR A 78 2.36 21.55 7.66
C TYR A 78 3.01 21.97 6.35
N ALA A 79 3.57 21.02 5.60
CA ALA A 79 4.28 21.34 4.36
C ALA A 79 3.31 21.58 3.17
N ASP A 80 2.32 20.71 3.03
CA ASP A 80 1.27 20.83 2.00
C ASP A 80 0.12 21.73 2.45
N ARG A 81 0.02 21.99 3.77
CA ARG A 81 -1.09 22.73 4.41
C ARG A 81 -2.45 22.12 4.09
N ARG A 82 -2.57 20.79 4.16
CA ARG A 82 -3.80 20.04 3.84
C ARG A 82 -4.29 19.22 5.03
N PRO A 83 -5.60 18.94 5.12
CA PRO A 83 -6.12 18.07 6.16
C PRO A 83 -5.74 16.61 5.91
N TRP A 84 -5.64 15.85 7.01
CA TRP A 84 -5.39 14.41 7.01
C TRP A 84 -6.54 13.60 6.39
N SER A 85 -7.78 14.06 6.61
CA SER A 85 -8.99 13.43 6.05
C SER A 85 -8.97 13.33 4.51
N GLY A 86 -8.22 14.21 3.83
CA GLY A 86 -8.10 14.21 2.37
C GLY A 86 -7.28 13.05 1.79
N LEU A 87 -6.66 12.19 2.61
CA LEU A 87 -5.97 10.99 2.14
C LEU A 87 -6.93 9.84 1.79
N GLY A 88 -8.18 9.92 2.24
CA GLY A 88 -9.19 8.85 2.05
C GLY A 88 -9.19 7.83 3.19
N LEU A 89 -8.66 8.17 4.36
CA LEU A 89 -8.78 7.38 5.57
C LEU A 89 -9.99 7.85 6.38
N SER A 90 -11.11 7.13 6.30
CA SER A 90 -12.29 7.39 7.14
C SER A 90 -12.04 6.93 8.59
N SER A 91 -12.91 7.31 9.53
CA SER A 91 -12.86 6.75 10.88
C SER A 91 -13.02 5.21 10.85
N PRO A 92 -12.43 4.46 11.80
CA PRO A 92 -12.45 2.99 11.76
C PRO A 92 -13.86 2.38 11.66
N PRO A 93 -14.90 2.84 12.39
CA PRO A 93 -16.24 2.28 12.24
C PRO A 93 -16.84 2.47 10.84
N LYS A 94 -16.56 3.62 10.20
CA LYS A 94 -16.99 3.91 8.82
C LYS A 94 -16.11 3.20 7.78
N GLY A 95 -14.88 2.86 8.17
CA GLY A 95 -13.90 2.15 7.35
C GLY A 95 -14.10 0.64 7.32
N LEU A 96 -14.68 0.07 8.38
CA LEU A 96 -14.86 -1.38 8.53
C LEU A 96 -15.57 -2.03 7.33
N PRO A 97 -16.67 -1.49 6.76
CA PRO A 97 -17.28 -2.08 5.57
C PRO A 97 -16.35 -2.11 4.36
N TYR A 98 -15.52 -1.08 4.17
CA TYR A 98 -14.52 -1.05 3.10
C TYR A 98 -13.40 -2.05 3.35
N PHE A 99 -12.94 -2.14 4.59
CA PHE A 99 -11.95 -3.14 5.01
C PHE A 99 -12.43 -4.56 4.71
N LEU A 100 -13.65 -4.91 5.15
CA LEU A 100 -14.26 -6.21 4.87
C LEU A 100 -14.52 -6.42 3.36
N LEU A 101 -14.85 -5.36 2.61
CA LEU A 101 -14.98 -5.45 1.16
C LEU A 101 -13.65 -5.80 0.49
N GLY A 102 -12.53 -5.22 0.95
CA GLY A 102 -11.20 -5.55 0.47
C GLY A 102 -10.81 -7.00 0.76
N MET A 103 -11.04 -7.46 2.00
CA MET A 103 -10.81 -8.86 2.39
C MET A 103 -11.69 -9.83 1.60
N GLY A 104 -12.98 -9.52 1.48
CA GLY A 104 -13.95 -10.35 0.76
C GLY A 104 -13.67 -10.43 -0.73
N LEU A 105 -13.21 -9.33 -1.34
CA LEU A 105 -12.76 -9.32 -2.73
C LEU A 105 -11.59 -10.29 -2.93
N LEU A 106 -10.58 -10.26 -2.05
CA LEU A 106 -9.49 -11.22 -2.16
C LEU A 106 -9.99 -12.66 -1.96
N ALA A 107 -10.79 -12.93 -0.92
CA ALA A 107 -11.31 -14.27 -0.66
C ALA A 107 -12.05 -14.84 -1.89
N LEU A 108 -12.85 -14.01 -2.57
CA LEU A 108 -13.52 -14.36 -3.82
C LEU A 108 -12.52 -14.68 -4.94
N LEU A 109 -11.51 -13.84 -5.14
CA LEU A 109 -10.50 -14.03 -6.19
C LEU A 109 -9.64 -15.27 -5.93
N THR A 110 -9.21 -15.50 -4.68
CA THR A 110 -8.44 -16.69 -4.29
C THR A 110 -9.28 -17.95 -4.51
N THR A 111 -10.56 -17.93 -4.14
CA THR A 111 -11.48 -19.04 -4.41
C THR A 111 -11.57 -19.32 -5.92
N ALA A 112 -11.70 -18.27 -6.74
CA ALA A 112 -11.71 -18.43 -8.19
C ALA A 112 -10.40 -19.03 -8.72
N SER A 113 -9.24 -18.57 -8.25
CA SER A 113 -7.93 -19.13 -8.62
C SER A 113 -7.80 -20.61 -8.25
N LEU A 114 -8.26 -21.00 -7.05
CA LEU A 114 -8.27 -22.39 -6.60
C LEU A 114 -9.18 -23.27 -7.47
N LEU A 115 -10.38 -22.78 -7.79
CA LEU A 115 -11.31 -23.50 -8.66
C LEU A 115 -10.76 -23.65 -10.08
N ILE A 116 -10.17 -22.59 -10.66
CA ILE A 116 -9.54 -22.65 -11.98
C ILE A 116 -8.36 -23.62 -11.96
N GLY A 117 -7.47 -23.51 -10.98
CA GLY A 117 -6.32 -24.40 -10.84
C GLY A 117 -6.72 -25.87 -10.67
N SER A 118 -7.78 -26.13 -9.91
CA SER A 118 -8.33 -27.48 -9.73
C SER A 118 -8.97 -28.02 -11.01
N ALA A 119 -9.74 -27.20 -11.73
CA ALA A 119 -10.37 -27.58 -12.99
C ALA A 119 -9.36 -27.86 -14.11
N LEU A 120 -8.22 -27.17 -14.10
CA LEU A 120 -7.12 -27.39 -15.03
C LEU A 120 -6.20 -28.57 -14.62
N GLY A 121 -6.44 -29.19 -13.47
CA GLY A 121 -5.59 -30.25 -12.93
C GLY A 121 -4.18 -29.76 -12.56
N TRP A 122 -4.03 -28.48 -12.21
CA TRP A 122 -2.74 -27.91 -11.81
C TRP A 122 -2.51 -28.02 -10.30
N LEU A 123 -3.58 -28.09 -9.51
CA LEU A 123 -3.54 -28.28 -8.06
C LEU A 123 -4.70 -29.13 -7.57
N HIS A 124 -4.54 -29.70 -6.38
CA HIS A 124 -5.62 -30.29 -5.60
C HIS A 124 -5.77 -29.54 -4.28
N VAL A 125 -7.02 -29.23 -3.91
CA VAL A 125 -7.33 -28.84 -2.53
C VAL A 125 -7.43 -30.12 -1.71
N VAL A 126 -6.46 -30.33 -0.83
CA VAL A 126 -6.30 -31.56 -0.06
C VAL A 126 -7.31 -31.58 1.09
N ALA A 127 -7.31 -30.52 1.89
CA ALA A 127 -8.14 -30.45 3.08
C ALA A 127 -8.37 -28.99 3.53
N PHE A 128 -9.43 -28.82 4.32
CA PHE A 128 -9.68 -27.61 5.07
C PHE A 128 -9.41 -27.87 6.55
N HIS A 129 -8.52 -27.08 7.15
CA HIS A 129 -8.19 -27.17 8.55
C HIS A 129 -8.54 -25.89 9.29
N LEU A 130 -8.71 -26.00 10.61
CA LEU A 130 -8.78 -24.86 11.52
C LEU A 130 -7.84 -25.08 12.70
N PRO A 131 -6.51 -25.16 12.46
CA PRO A 131 -5.56 -25.42 13.52
C PRO A 131 -5.47 -24.19 14.42
N VAL A 132 -5.75 -24.38 15.72
CA VAL A 132 -5.75 -23.30 16.73
C VAL A 132 -4.44 -22.52 16.71
N THR A 133 -3.31 -23.22 16.56
CA THR A 133 -1.98 -22.60 16.44
C THR A 133 -1.89 -21.65 15.26
N THR A 134 -2.34 -22.05 14.07
CA THR A 134 -2.31 -21.19 12.88
C THR A 134 -3.28 -20.02 13.01
N LEU A 135 -4.46 -20.22 13.59
CA LEU A 135 -5.39 -19.12 13.87
C LEU A 135 -4.76 -18.07 14.80
N PHE A 136 -4.03 -18.52 15.82
CA PHE A 136 -3.29 -17.63 16.72
C PHE A 136 -2.12 -16.92 16.02
N LEU A 137 -1.40 -17.62 15.13
CA LEU A 137 -0.33 -17.04 14.32
C LEU A 137 -0.88 -15.97 13.35
N ILE A 138 -2.01 -16.23 12.68
CA ILE A 138 -2.70 -15.26 11.82
C ILE A 138 -3.09 -14.03 12.64
N LEU A 139 -3.66 -14.21 13.83
CA LEU A 139 -4.04 -13.07 14.69
C LEU A 139 -2.84 -12.17 15.03
N ILE A 140 -1.72 -12.77 15.45
CA ILE A 140 -0.50 -12.03 15.76
C ILE A 140 0.11 -11.42 14.50
N ASN A 141 0.22 -12.19 13.41
CA ASN A 141 0.81 -11.73 12.17
C ASN A 141 0.00 -10.59 11.57
N SER A 142 -1.33 -10.65 11.59
CA SER A 142 -2.19 -9.59 11.07
C SER A 142 -1.98 -8.27 11.81
N ALA A 143 -1.78 -8.30 13.13
CA ALA A 143 -1.47 -7.10 13.89
C ALA A 143 -0.10 -6.53 13.50
N ILE A 144 0.92 -7.39 13.39
CA ILE A 144 2.28 -7.00 13.00
C ILE A 144 2.30 -6.47 11.56
N ALA A 145 1.77 -7.23 10.61
CA ALA A 145 1.66 -6.91 9.19
C ALA A 145 0.85 -5.64 8.96
N PHE A 146 -0.16 -5.36 9.79
CA PHE A 146 -0.90 -4.11 9.72
C PHE A 146 0.03 -2.93 9.96
N PHE A 147 0.79 -2.94 11.07
CA PHE A 147 1.67 -1.83 11.42
C PHE A 147 3.01 -1.84 10.67
N TYR A 148 3.45 -2.98 10.17
CA TYR A 148 4.69 -3.09 9.42
C TYR A 148 4.51 -2.75 7.95
N GLU A 149 3.47 -3.30 7.32
CA GLU A 149 3.32 -3.31 5.86
C GLU A 149 2.06 -2.51 5.48
N ALA A 150 0.87 -3.04 5.75
CA ALA A 150 -0.36 -2.57 5.12
C ALA A 150 -0.71 -1.11 5.48
N PHE A 151 -0.70 -0.74 6.76
CA PHE A 151 -1.07 0.61 7.18
C PHE A 151 -0.08 1.70 6.70
N PRO A 152 1.25 1.61 7.00
CA PRO A 152 2.19 2.64 6.59
C PRO A 152 2.31 2.73 5.06
N GLU A 153 2.31 1.60 4.34
CA GLU A 153 2.40 1.60 2.87
C GLU A 153 1.16 2.24 2.24
N GLU A 154 -0.04 1.84 2.63
CA GLU A 154 -1.25 2.39 2.02
C GLU A 154 -1.40 3.89 2.30
N ILE A 155 -1.01 4.35 3.49
CA ILE A 155 -0.97 5.79 3.81
C ILE A 155 0.04 6.54 2.94
N ALA A 156 1.27 6.03 2.81
CA ALA A 156 2.31 6.70 2.05
C ALA A 156 1.98 6.70 0.55
N PHE A 157 1.71 5.54 -0.03
CA PHE A 157 1.58 5.38 -1.46
C PHE A 157 0.20 5.79 -2.00
N ARG A 158 -0.89 5.24 -1.44
CA ARG A 158 -2.25 5.43 -1.98
C ARG A 158 -2.95 6.63 -1.34
N GLY A 159 -2.56 6.95 -0.11
CA GLY A 159 -2.93 8.17 0.58
C GLY A 159 -2.17 9.36 0.04
N TYR A 160 -0.89 9.48 0.37
CA TYR A 160 -0.13 10.72 0.17
C TYR A 160 0.39 10.90 -1.26
N LEU A 161 1.11 9.92 -1.82
CA LEU A 161 1.73 10.03 -3.13
C LEU A 161 0.68 10.08 -4.25
N TYR A 162 -0.23 9.11 -4.31
CA TYR A 162 -1.30 9.09 -5.30
C TYR A 162 -2.17 10.36 -5.25
N ARG A 163 -2.58 10.80 -4.04
CA ARG A 163 -3.37 12.03 -3.91
C ARG A 163 -2.64 13.23 -4.48
N ASN A 164 -1.36 13.41 -4.14
CA ASN A 164 -0.57 14.52 -4.65
C ASN A 164 -0.37 14.42 -6.17
N LEU A 165 -0.07 13.24 -6.73
CA LEU A 165 0.02 13.02 -8.18
C LEU A 165 -1.29 13.41 -8.89
N ASN A 166 -2.44 12.95 -8.38
CA ASN A 166 -3.73 13.21 -9.01
C ASN A 166 -4.21 14.68 -8.91
N THR A 167 -3.52 15.53 -8.14
CA THR A 167 -3.79 16.98 -8.16
C THR A 167 -3.37 17.66 -9.46
N ARG A 168 -2.42 17.07 -10.20
CA ARG A 168 -1.86 17.64 -11.44
C ARG A 168 -1.91 16.68 -12.62
N LEU A 169 -2.00 15.37 -12.37
CA LEU A 169 -1.96 14.34 -13.39
C LEU A 169 -3.29 13.57 -13.45
N PRO A 170 -3.69 13.11 -14.64
CA PRO A 170 -4.87 12.26 -14.78
C PRO A 170 -4.70 10.95 -13.99
N ARG A 171 -5.80 10.33 -13.57
CA ARG A 171 -5.78 9.13 -12.70
C ARG A 171 -4.94 7.99 -13.26
N TRP A 172 -4.99 7.75 -14.58
CA TRP A 172 -4.22 6.68 -15.21
C TRP A 172 -2.71 6.91 -15.07
N LEU A 173 -2.25 8.14 -15.25
CA LEU A 173 -0.83 8.48 -15.14
C LEU A 173 -0.38 8.52 -13.68
N ALA A 174 -1.23 9.04 -12.78
CA ALA A 174 -0.99 8.99 -11.34
C ALA A 174 -0.89 7.54 -10.83
N LEU A 175 -1.70 6.61 -11.36
CA LEU A 175 -1.61 5.18 -11.05
C LEU A 175 -0.26 4.62 -11.49
N ILE A 176 0.15 4.83 -12.76
CA ILE A 176 1.41 4.29 -13.27
C ILE A 176 2.59 4.78 -12.45
N ILE A 177 2.67 6.10 -12.21
CA ILE A 177 3.78 6.68 -11.43
C ILE A 177 3.75 6.17 -9.99
N GLN A 178 2.57 6.06 -9.36
CA GLN A 178 2.47 5.53 -8.00
C GLN A 178 2.98 4.08 -7.93
N VAL A 179 2.58 3.22 -8.87
CA VAL A 179 3.02 1.81 -8.90
C VAL A 179 4.54 1.73 -9.11
N VAL A 180 5.11 2.54 -9.99
CA VAL A 180 6.57 2.61 -10.16
C VAL A 180 7.26 3.02 -8.85
N LEU A 181 6.77 4.06 -8.17
CA LEU A 181 7.32 4.50 -6.89
C LEU A 181 7.22 3.41 -5.81
N PHE A 182 6.11 2.66 -5.80
CA PHE A 182 5.91 1.52 -4.90
C PHE A 182 6.94 0.43 -5.14
N VAL A 183 7.15 0.02 -6.39
CA VAL A 183 8.15 -0.99 -6.76
C VAL A 183 9.58 -0.53 -6.47
N LEU A 184 9.86 0.76 -6.66
CA LEU A 184 11.19 1.32 -6.39
C LEU A 184 11.54 1.35 -4.90
N ALA A 185 10.58 1.35 -3.98
CA ALA A 185 10.84 1.42 -2.54
C ALA A 185 11.63 0.20 -2.01
N PRO A 186 11.18 -1.05 -2.20
CA PRO A 186 11.96 -2.22 -1.80
C PRO A 186 13.26 -2.34 -2.60
N VAL A 187 13.29 -1.97 -3.90
CA VAL A 187 14.52 -2.00 -4.70
C VAL A 187 15.58 -1.04 -4.14
N ALA A 188 15.19 0.19 -3.80
CA ALA A 188 16.10 1.18 -3.22
C ALA A 188 16.57 0.76 -1.82
N LEU A 189 15.69 0.15 -1.03
CA LEU A 189 16.05 -0.41 0.25
C LEU A 189 17.07 -1.55 0.10
N THR A 190 16.84 -2.51 -0.79
CA THR A 190 17.80 -3.59 -1.08
C THR A 190 19.12 -3.01 -1.57
N ALA A 191 19.10 -2.01 -2.46
CA ALA A 191 20.31 -1.33 -2.91
C ALA A 191 21.12 -0.78 -1.72
N PHE A 192 20.44 -0.12 -0.78
CA PHE A 192 21.07 0.41 0.43
C PHE A 192 21.65 -0.72 1.31
N MET A 193 20.91 -1.81 1.51
CA MET A 193 21.40 -2.95 2.29
C MET A 193 22.58 -3.67 1.65
N VAL A 194 22.60 -3.78 0.31
CA VAL A 194 23.74 -4.33 -0.44
C VAL A 194 24.97 -3.44 -0.29
N LEU A 195 24.79 -2.12 -0.42
CA LEU A 195 25.88 -1.16 -0.18
C LEU A 195 26.40 -1.20 1.27
N ALA A 196 25.53 -1.51 2.22
CA ALA A 196 25.90 -1.71 3.63
C ALA A 196 26.54 -3.09 3.91
N GLY A 197 26.60 -4.00 2.93
CA GLY A 197 27.13 -5.35 3.10
C GLY A 197 26.23 -6.30 3.91
N ILE A 198 24.93 -5.99 4.03
CA ILE A 198 23.96 -6.74 4.84
C ILE A 198 23.11 -7.69 3.99
N ALA A 199 22.94 -7.37 2.70
CA ALA A 199 22.09 -8.14 1.79
C ALA A 199 22.74 -8.35 0.43
N THR A 200 22.09 -9.17 -0.38
CA THR A 200 22.44 -9.47 -1.77
C THR A 200 21.24 -9.17 -2.69
N TRP A 201 21.50 -9.09 -3.99
CA TRP A 201 20.47 -8.80 -5.00
C TRP A 201 19.57 -10.00 -5.34
N ASP A 202 19.86 -11.18 -4.77
CA ASP A 202 19.08 -12.41 -4.92
C ASP A 202 17.62 -12.27 -4.45
N GLN A 203 17.36 -11.34 -3.53
CA GLN A 203 16.01 -11.04 -3.04
C GLN A 203 15.11 -10.34 -4.09
N ILE A 204 15.69 -9.67 -5.09
CA ILE A 204 14.95 -8.97 -6.14
C ILE A 204 14.87 -9.84 -7.38
N THR A 205 13.92 -10.78 -7.37
CA THR A 205 13.66 -11.68 -8.51
C THR A 205 12.67 -11.08 -9.50
N VAL A 206 12.62 -11.61 -10.72
CA VAL A 206 11.64 -11.20 -11.75
C VAL A 206 10.22 -11.46 -11.25
N ASP A 207 9.96 -12.62 -10.65
CA ASP A 207 8.65 -12.99 -10.12
C ASP A 207 8.20 -12.04 -9.00
N TYR A 208 9.13 -11.64 -8.13
CA TYR A 208 8.87 -10.65 -7.09
C TYR A 208 8.48 -9.29 -7.69
N MET A 209 9.20 -8.83 -8.72
CA MET A 209 8.90 -7.56 -9.40
C MET A 209 7.55 -7.59 -10.11
N ILE A 210 7.22 -8.70 -10.78
CA ILE A 210 5.90 -8.91 -11.40
C ILE A 210 4.80 -8.86 -10.33
N ASN A 211 5.01 -9.55 -9.21
CA ASN A 211 4.06 -9.56 -8.10
C ASN A 211 3.85 -8.14 -7.53
N LEU A 212 4.92 -7.37 -7.29
CA LEU A 212 4.80 -6.00 -6.81
C LEU A 212 4.05 -5.09 -7.79
N VAL A 213 4.28 -5.22 -9.10
CA VAL A 213 3.56 -4.44 -10.11
C VAL A 213 2.08 -4.80 -10.12
N ALA A 214 1.74 -6.11 -10.12
CA ALA A 214 0.37 -6.58 -10.10
C ALA A 214 -0.36 -6.16 -8.82
N PHE A 215 0.26 -6.41 -7.67
CA PHE A 215 -0.28 -6.06 -6.35
C PHE A 215 -0.42 -4.55 -6.18
N GLY A 216 0.59 -3.80 -6.60
CA GLY A 216 0.58 -2.36 -6.53
C GLY A 216 -0.53 -1.75 -7.38
N THR A 217 -0.76 -2.32 -8.57
CA THR A 217 -1.86 -1.93 -9.48
C THR A 217 -3.22 -2.28 -8.88
N MET A 218 -3.38 -3.49 -8.33
CA MET A 218 -4.61 -3.95 -7.70
C MET A 218 -5.06 -3.02 -6.57
N LEU A 219 -4.15 -2.71 -5.65
CA LEU A 219 -4.42 -1.77 -4.56
C LEU A 219 -4.75 -0.37 -5.08
N GLN A 220 -4.06 0.11 -6.11
CA GLN A 220 -4.34 1.42 -6.67
C GLN A 220 -5.72 1.47 -7.36
N LEU A 221 -6.18 0.36 -7.96
CA LEU A 221 -7.55 0.23 -8.47
C LEU A 221 -8.57 0.23 -7.34
N CYS A 222 -8.34 -0.53 -6.25
CA CYS A 222 -9.16 -0.48 -5.03
C CYS A 222 -9.33 0.97 -4.55
N ARG A 223 -8.24 1.75 -4.53
CA ARG A 223 -8.24 3.14 -4.09
C ARG A 223 -9.04 4.06 -5.01
N ILE A 224 -8.94 3.86 -6.34
CA ILE A 224 -9.65 4.66 -7.34
C ILE A 224 -11.16 4.40 -7.27
N LEU A 225 -11.54 3.14 -7.08
CA LEU A 225 -12.94 2.71 -7.15
C LEU A 225 -13.70 2.97 -5.85
N SER A 226 -13.06 2.74 -4.69
CA SER A 226 -13.70 2.93 -3.39
C SER A 226 -13.55 4.35 -2.84
N GLY A 227 -12.52 5.07 -3.26
CA GLY A 227 -12.16 6.34 -2.64
C GLY A 227 -11.57 6.21 -1.23
N ASN A 228 -11.40 4.99 -0.70
CA ASN A 228 -11.15 4.73 0.71
C ASN A 228 -9.95 3.79 0.94
N LEU A 229 -9.01 4.18 1.80
CA LEU A 229 -7.82 3.41 2.12
C LEU A 229 -8.12 2.13 2.91
N TRP A 230 -9.24 2.05 3.63
CA TRP A 230 -9.60 0.83 4.35
C TRP A 230 -9.82 -0.36 3.42
N MET A 231 -10.34 -0.14 2.20
CA MET A 231 -10.45 -1.22 1.20
C MET A 231 -9.08 -1.75 0.80
N ASN A 232 -8.12 -0.85 0.63
CA ASN A 232 -6.74 -1.23 0.34
C ASN A 232 -6.13 -2.04 1.47
N ILE A 233 -6.22 -1.54 2.71
CA ILE A 233 -5.63 -2.19 3.88
C ILE A 233 -6.24 -3.57 4.10
N GLY A 234 -7.56 -3.72 3.93
CA GLY A 234 -8.23 -5.01 4.03
C GLY A 234 -7.79 -6.01 2.96
N PHE A 235 -7.70 -5.57 1.71
CA PHE A 235 -7.16 -6.41 0.63
C PHE A 235 -5.69 -6.80 0.89
N HIS A 236 -4.88 -5.82 1.30
CA HIS A 236 -3.45 -5.98 1.54
C HIS A 236 -3.20 -7.01 2.65
N LEU A 237 -3.82 -6.83 3.83
CA LEU A 237 -3.69 -7.79 4.93
C LEU A 237 -4.17 -9.18 4.56
N ALA A 238 -5.35 -9.29 3.93
CA ALA A 238 -5.86 -10.59 3.52
C ALA A 238 -4.89 -11.28 2.56
N TRP A 239 -4.19 -10.53 1.71
CA TRP A 239 -3.23 -11.09 0.76
C TRP A 239 -1.99 -11.62 1.48
N LEU A 240 -1.46 -10.88 2.45
CA LEU A 240 -0.34 -11.33 3.29
C LEU A 240 -0.69 -12.60 4.06
N GLU A 241 -1.85 -12.65 4.71
CA GLU A 241 -2.28 -13.86 5.42
C GLU A 241 -2.54 -15.02 4.45
N MET A 242 -3.07 -14.71 3.26
CA MET A 242 -3.37 -15.72 2.25
C MET A 242 -2.13 -16.48 1.82
N VAL A 243 -1.05 -15.76 1.49
CA VAL A 243 0.21 -16.36 1.04
C VAL A 243 1.04 -16.95 2.18
N ARG A 244 0.85 -16.50 3.43
CA ARG A 244 1.61 -16.96 4.60
C ARG A 244 0.98 -18.16 5.32
N TYR A 245 -0.35 -18.21 5.42
CA TYR A 245 -1.05 -19.17 6.30
C TYR A 245 -2.36 -19.74 5.75
N VAL A 246 -3.10 -19.01 4.91
CA VAL A 246 -4.43 -19.48 4.48
C VAL A 246 -4.30 -20.53 3.38
N VAL A 247 -3.57 -20.26 2.30
CA VAL A 247 -3.47 -21.17 1.14
C VAL A 247 -2.01 -21.55 0.93
N VAL A 248 -1.60 -22.64 1.56
CA VAL A 248 -0.19 -23.08 1.62
C VAL A 248 -0.14 -24.61 1.51
N PRO A 249 0.87 -25.19 0.85
CA PRO A 249 1.08 -26.64 0.82
C PRO A 249 1.61 -27.16 2.15
N SER A 250 0.79 -27.07 3.19
CA SER A 250 1.11 -27.48 4.55
C SER A 250 -0.16 -27.93 5.30
N PRO A 251 -0.08 -28.99 6.12
CA PRO A 251 -1.20 -29.40 6.97
C PRO A 251 -1.52 -28.38 8.08
N SER A 252 -0.63 -27.40 8.32
CA SER A 252 -0.91 -26.28 9.22
C SER A 252 -1.70 -25.14 8.56
N ALA A 253 -1.94 -25.18 7.25
CA ALA A 253 -2.69 -24.14 6.54
C ALA A 253 -4.20 -24.26 6.79
N ILE A 254 -4.96 -23.18 6.57
CA ILE A 254 -6.44 -23.25 6.58
C ILE A 254 -6.96 -24.05 5.38
N VAL A 255 -6.36 -23.83 4.21
CA VAL A 255 -6.63 -24.53 2.95
C VAL A 255 -5.33 -25.18 2.52
N GLU A 256 -5.21 -26.47 2.77
CA GLU A 256 -4.07 -27.25 2.30
C GLU A 256 -4.23 -27.51 0.80
N VAL A 257 -3.19 -27.17 0.04
CA VAL A 257 -3.15 -27.38 -1.41
C VAL A 257 -1.93 -28.20 -1.79
N GLU A 258 -2.10 -29.11 -2.74
CA GLU A 258 -1.00 -29.81 -3.39
C GLU A 258 -0.81 -29.22 -4.78
N TYR A 259 0.37 -28.69 -5.05
CA TYR A 259 0.71 -28.14 -6.36
C TYR A 259 1.30 -29.23 -7.27
N ILE A 260 0.54 -29.59 -8.29
CA ILE A 260 0.93 -30.59 -9.30
C ILE A 260 1.81 -29.94 -10.37
N SER A 261 1.61 -28.64 -10.61
CA SER A 261 2.38 -27.84 -11.56
C SER A 261 2.87 -26.53 -10.91
N PRO A 262 4.07 -26.03 -11.26
CA PRO A 262 4.53 -24.69 -10.84
C PRO A 262 3.54 -23.58 -11.24
N LEU A 263 2.79 -23.77 -12.33
CA LEU A 263 1.77 -22.84 -12.78
C LEU A 263 0.65 -22.64 -11.75
N ALA A 264 0.35 -23.63 -10.91
CA ALA A 264 -0.61 -23.49 -9.83
C ALA A 264 -0.13 -22.51 -8.76
N GLY A 265 1.14 -22.61 -8.35
CA GLY A 265 1.73 -21.67 -7.41
C GLY A 265 1.68 -20.24 -7.94
N TYR A 266 2.00 -20.04 -9.23
CA TYR A 266 1.87 -18.75 -9.88
C TYR A 266 0.41 -18.26 -9.96
N LEU A 267 -0.54 -19.14 -10.31
CA LEU A 267 -1.95 -18.81 -10.39
C LEU A 267 -2.51 -18.38 -9.03
N VAL A 268 -2.19 -19.09 -7.94
CA VAL A 268 -2.70 -18.79 -6.61
C VAL A 268 -2.08 -17.50 -6.04
N ASN A 269 -0.77 -17.31 -6.19
CA ASN A 269 -0.09 -16.15 -5.60
C ASN A 269 -0.23 -14.89 -6.47
N ILE A 270 0.23 -14.95 -7.72
CA ILE A 270 0.29 -13.80 -8.64
C ILE A 270 -1.02 -13.72 -9.44
N GLY A 271 -1.52 -14.85 -9.95
CA GLY A 271 -2.70 -14.93 -10.78
C GLY A 271 -3.96 -14.40 -10.09
N THR A 272 -4.14 -14.67 -8.79
CA THR A 272 -5.23 -14.10 -7.98
C THR A 272 -5.27 -12.57 -8.05
N VAL A 273 -4.11 -11.94 -7.94
CA VAL A 273 -3.99 -10.47 -8.00
C VAL A 273 -4.22 -9.97 -9.43
N VAL A 274 -3.66 -10.66 -10.44
CA VAL A 274 -3.86 -10.33 -11.86
C VAL A 274 -5.34 -10.44 -12.26
N LEU A 275 -6.04 -11.48 -11.81
CA LEU A 275 -7.48 -11.63 -11.99
C LEU A 275 -8.23 -10.46 -11.33
N GLY A 276 -7.82 -10.07 -10.12
CA GLY A 276 -8.34 -8.87 -9.45
C GLY A 276 -8.16 -7.60 -10.26
N VAL A 277 -6.96 -7.37 -10.81
CA VAL A 277 -6.67 -6.23 -11.69
C VAL A 277 -7.60 -6.23 -12.90
N ILE A 278 -7.76 -7.37 -13.57
CA ILE A 278 -8.65 -7.49 -14.74
C ILE A 278 -10.10 -7.17 -14.34
N VAL A 279 -10.60 -7.78 -13.27
CA VAL A 279 -11.98 -7.59 -12.78
C VAL A 279 -12.24 -6.13 -12.43
N LEU A 280 -11.37 -5.51 -11.62
CA LEU A 280 -11.52 -4.12 -11.22
C LEU A 280 -11.32 -3.15 -12.37
N PHE A 281 -10.41 -3.43 -13.30
CA PHE A 281 -10.23 -2.61 -14.49
C PHE A 281 -11.47 -2.65 -15.38
N VAL A 282 -12.00 -3.83 -15.69
CA VAL A 282 -13.26 -3.97 -16.45
C VAL A 282 -14.41 -3.27 -15.72
N TRP A 283 -14.51 -3.43 -14.40
CA TRP A 283 -15.54 -2.76 -13.61
C TRP A 283 -15.40 -1.24 -13.64
N SER A 284 -14.18 -0.71 -13.64
CA SER A 284 -13.91 0.73 -13.77
C SER A 284 -14.41 1.30 -15.10
N LEU A 285 -14.27 0.54 -16.20
CA LEU A 285 -14.75 0.92 -17.52
C LEU A 285 -16.28 0.93 -17.55
N ARG A 286 -16.92 -0.10 -16.97
CA ARG A 286 -18.38 -0.19 -16.84
C ARG A 286 -18.97 0.95 -16.00
N LYS A 287 -18.29 1.34 -14.92
CA LYS A 287 -18.68 2.46 -14.05
C LYS A 287 -18.32 3.84 -14.63
N LYS A 288 -17.72 3.90 -15.83
CA LYS A 288 -17.27 5.14 -16.48
C LYS A 288 -16.42 6.00 -15.54
N VAL A 289 -15.48 5.36 -14.83
CA VAL A 289 -14.51 6.07 -14.00
C VAL A 289 -13.80 7.12 -14.85
N GLY A 290 -13.77 8.37 -14.39
CA GLY A 290 -13.06 9.45 -15.07
C GLY A 290 -11.54 9.25 -15.03
N TRP A 291 -11.01 8.43 -15.94
CA TRP A 291 -9.57 8.10 -16.01
C TRP A 291 -8.69 9.31 -16.34
N ASN A 292 -9.24 10.26 -17.09
CA ASN A 292 -8.61 11.55 -17.38
C ASN A 292 -8.89 12.63 -16.33
N ARG A 293 -9.62 12.30 -15.25
CA ARG A 293 -9.94 13.27 -14.20
C ARG A 293 -8.68 13.63 -13.43
N ILE A 294 -8.41 14.91 -13.37
CA ILE A 294 -7.49 15.52 -12.41
C ILE A 294 -8.36 16.00 -11.25
N GLU A 295 -7.90 15.82 -10.01
CA GLU A 295 -8.59 16.29 -8.80
C GLU A 295 -7.74 17.37 -8.12
N PRO A 296 -7.76 18.61 -8.63
CA PRO A 296 -7.07 19.71 -8.00
C PRO A 296 -7.54 19.81 -6.56
N ASP A 297 -6.62 20.20 -5.69
CA ASP A 297 -7.04 20.56 -4.35
C ASP A 297 -7.85 21.86 -4.42
N HIS A 298 -9.16 21.80 -4.21
CA HIS A 298 -10.03 22.98 -4.24
C HIS A 298 -9.53 24.07 -3.26
N ARG A 299 -9.69 25.34 -3.66
CA ARG A 299 -9.42 26.56 -2.87
C ARG A 299 -10.60 26.97 -1.97
N SER A 300 -11.73 26.26 -1.96
CA SER A 300 -13.03 26.88 -1.63
C SER A 300 -13.80 26.31 -0.43
N GLU A 301 -13.15 25.76 0.60
CA GLU A 301 -13.85 25.52 1.89
C GLU A 301 -13.86 26.75 2.82
N PHE A 302 -13.10 27.82 2.50
CA PHE A 302 -13.07 29.05 3.30
C PHE A 302 -13.93 30.21 2.75
N GLN A 303 -14.50 30.11 1.54
CA GLN A 303 -15.35 31.18 0.99
C GLN A 303 -16.86 30.99 1.28
N HIS A 304 -17.31 29.78 1.60
CA HIS A 304 -18.71 29.56 1.94
C HIS A 304 -19.09 30.02 3.36
N LEU A 305 -18.13 30.16 4.28
CA LEU A 305 -18.41 30.60 5.66
C LEU A 305 -18.42 32.13 5.84
N THR A 306 -17.94 32.90 4.86
CA THR A 306 -17.99 34.37 4.89
C THR A 306 -19.14 34.97 4.09
N SER A 307 -19.80 34.20 3.21
CA SER A 307 -20.98 34.66 2.46
C SER A 307 -22.32 34.51 3.20
N PHE A 308 -22.36 33.78 4.31
CA PHE A 308 -23.59 33.53 5.08
C PHE A 308 -23.87 34.54 6.21
N ARG A 309 -23.13 35.66 6.28
CA ARG A 309 -23.36 36.72 7.28
C ARG A 309 -23.92 38.03 6.72
N SER A 310 -24.42 38.06 5.48
CA SER A 310 -24.95 39.29 4.86
C SER A 310 -26.40 39.21 4.37
N ILE A 311 -27.23 38.36 4.97
CA ILE A 311 -28.70 38.42 4.83
C ILE A 311 -29.22 38.38 6.27
N GLY A 312 -29.72 39.43 6.91
CA GLY A 312 -30.38 40.62 6.40
C GLY A 312 -31.89 40.45 6.52
N TRP A 313 -32.39 40.69 7.74
CA TRP A 313 -33.78 40.61 8.23
C TRP A 313 -34.31 39.21 8.58
#